data_AF-A0A1Y0UZH2-F1
#
_entry.id   AF-A0A1Y0UZH2-F1
#
_cell.length_a   1.000
_cell.length_b   1.000
_cell.length_c   1.000
_cell.angle_alpha   90.00
_cell.angle_beta   90.00
_cell.angle_gamma   90.00
#
_symmetry.space_group_name_H-M   'P 1'
#
loop_
_entity.id
_entity.type
_entity.pdbx_description
1 polymer ?
#
loop_
_entity_poly.entity_id
_entity_poly.type
_entity_poly.pdbx_seq_one_letter_code
_entity_poly.pdbx_strand_id
1 'polypeptide(L)'
;MSKESISVTIVESGVNVRNILQNFLKDKIVNEVTQESDCSLYPDSDVLICSLELTHAENAQDAVEKAKKYLEKYPAVIFCEPSSCSRDKLKDLGFKSIHENFSENKMFGEINFQFFENLGLQSHVTSVSEYGYEAAYHVRSTYLVPVESTGGVDYDGISRRPDLPIRFPVFNVEFFVLSKFDAPAINLAADVELLQFKALQPNASAGDMLLTNFKSPHEIGEVCYETSDESIAELKERTKDPIYVNDDNATNDLFRAKIDEWLKLTSFAFEKQSVVKLDKCIITGCGFLYSHNHPVARSDYLLPYLTASIYHPIWGSLQKSHPMRKIEGPVIVAFNHLYTNYYHFLAECLNATYLAYKQLASRGAEKISIVTFKLKGFAKDYFDILFSKNENISIIELSESEYIHADEVYYAPELLGFTTPQPCLIAERLDFKNAILSHSGVEVQTNPTDIIYISRRDTSARRICNENELILSLEKLGVKIVQLTGLSVKEQISMFANAGLVIGGHGAGISNSLFMQKTSTMLELIQASYQNVGPMRLAQSSGAQYVSMLFFQDGEGDSWYVDIDRVCRYVKKYKNS
;
A
#
# COMPACT_ATOMS: atom_id res chain seq x y z
N MET A 1 -38.96 -4.91 33.22
CA MET A 1 -38.85 -5.46 31.85
C MET A 1 -37.38 -5.45 31.50
N SER A 2 -36.77 -6.61 31.25
CA SER A 2 -35.44 -6.67 30.66
C SER A 2 -35.50 -5.91 29.33
N LYS A 3 -34.68 -4.87 29.14
CA LYS A 3 -34.48 -4.28 27.81
C LYS A 3 -33.94 -5.43 26.94
N GLU A 4 -34.71 -5.90 25.97
CA GLU A 4 -34.17 -6.76 24.93
C GLU A 4 -32.97 -6.01 24.31
N SER A 5 -31.82 -6.68 24.29
CA SER A 5 -30.60 -6.10 23.73
C SER A 5 -30.76 -6.05 22.22
N ILE A 6 -30.71 -4.84 21.65
CA ILE A 6 -30.76 -4.60 20.20
C ILE A 6 -29.63 -5.41 19.52
N SER A 7 -30.00 -6.16 18.50
CA SER A 7 -29.09 -6.91 17.63
C SER A 7 -28.64 -6.07 16.44
N VAL A 8 -27.37 -6.19 16.07
CA VAL A 8 -26.72 -5.38 15.02
C VAL A 8 -25.91 -6.29 14.12
N THR A 9 -26.10 -6.18 12.81
CA THR A 9 -25.21 -6.78 11.80
C THR A 9 -24.35 -5.70 11.17
N ILE A 10 -23.04 -5.89 11.17
CA ILE A 10 -22.05 -5.01 10.53
C ILE A 10 -21.50 -5.70 9.29
N VAL A 11 -21.60 -5.05 8.14
CA VAL A 11 -20.93 -5.47 6.91
C VAL A 11 -19.52 -4.90 6.92
N GLU A 12 -18.51 -5.77 6.97
CA GLU A 12 -17.11 -5.39 6.90
C GLU A 12 -16.80 -4.74 5.55
N SER A 13 -16.14 -3.58 5.60
CA SER A 13 -15.70 -2.83 4.41
C SER A 13 -14.35 -2.15 4.69
N GLY A 14 -13.92 -1.26 3.79
CA GLY A 14 -12.75 -0.39 4.00
C GLY A 14 -12.87 0.59 5.19
N VAL A 15 -14.03 0.73 5.83
CA VAL A 15 -14.24 1.58 7.01
C VAL A 15 -14.38 0.73 8.28
N ASN A 16 -13.57 1.01 9.31
CA ASN A 16 -13.66 0.32 10.61
C ASN A 16 -14.84 0.87 11.45
N VAL A 17 -16.06 0.52 11.04
CA VAL A 17 -17.32 0.93 11.68
C VAL A 17 -17.35 0.59 13.17
N ARG A 18 -16.82 -0.58 13.55
CA ARG A 18 -16.82 -1.04 14.95
C ARG A 18 -16.08 -0.08 15.87
N ASN A 19 -14.95 0.43 15.41
CA ASN A 19 -14.18 1.41 16.17
C ASN A 19 -14.86 2.79 16.22
N ILE A 20 -15.57 3.16 15.15
CA ILE A 20 -16.26 4.46 15.11
C ILE A 20 -17.51 4.45 16.00
N LEU A 21 -18.28 3.36 16.01
CA LEU A 21 -19.55 3.24 16.73
C LEU A 21 -19.44 2.46 18.05
N GLN A 22 -18.30 2.57 18.73
CA GLN A 22 -17.97 1.73 19.89
C GLN A 22 -18.94 1.90 21.08
N ASN A 23 -19.40 3.13 21.36
CA ASN A 23 -20.39 3.42 22.42
C ASN A 23 -21.77 2.91 22.04
N PHE A 24 -22.21 3.05 20.79
CA PHE A 24 -23.48 2.53 20.29
C PHE A 24 -23.52 1.00 20.37
N LEU A 25 -22.41 0.35 20.03
CA LEU A 25 -22.28 -1.11 19.98
C LEU A 25 -22.03 -1.78 21.35
N LYS A 26 -21.63 -1.01 22.38
CA LYS A 26 -21.14 -1.53 23.67
C LYS A 26 -22.06 -2.54 24.35
N ASP A 27 -23.37 -2.34 24.27
CA ASP A 27 -24.40 -3.16 24.94
C ASP A 27 -25.32 -3.89 23.94
N LYS A 28 -24.80 -4.19 22.74
CA LYS A 28 -25.53 -4.80 21.61
C LYS A 28 -25.04 -6.21 21.31
N ILE A 29 -25.90 -7.03 20.72
CA ILE A 29 -25.49 -8.29 20.11
C ILE A 29 -24.97 -7.97 18.71
N VAL A 30 -23.67 -8.14 18.46
CA VAL A 30 -23.03 -7.73 17.20
C VAL A 30 -22.61 -8.94 16.38
N ASN A 31 -23.10 -9.01 15.15
CA ASN A 31 -22.65 -9.94 14.11
C ASN A 31 -21.80 -9.20 13.08
N GLU A 32 -20.69 -9.78 12.65
CA GLU A 32 -19.84 -9.24 11.58
C GLU A 32 -19.89 -10.19 10.38
N VAL A 33 -20.09 -9.64 9.19
CA VAL A 33 -20.15 -10.38 7.93
C VAL A 33 -19.29 -9.70 6.88
N THR A 34 -18.69 -10.48 5.99
CA THR A 34 -18.06 -9.95 4.77
C THR A 34 -19.12 -9.50 3.78
N GLN A 35 -18.80 -8.51 2.96
CA GLN A 35 -19.69 -8.05 1.90
C GLN A 35 -19.99 -9.20 0.91
N GLU A 36 -21.27 -9.51 0.72
CA GLU A 36 -21.76 -10.53 -0.21
C GLU A 36 -22.66 -9.89 -1.27
N SER A 37 -22.73 -10.48 -2.46
CA SER A 37 -23.67 -10.04 -3.51
C SER A 37 -25.14 -10.20 -3.09
N ASP A 38 -25.41 -11.13 -2.16
CA ASP A 38 -26.74 -11.40 -1.65
C ASP A 38 -26.86 -11.18 -0.12
N CYS A 39 -27.56 -10.11 0.26
CA CYS A 39 -27.81 -9.78 1.67
C CYS A 39 -28.81 -10.72 2.35
N SER A 40 -29.44 -11.65 1.62
CA SER A 40 -30.23 -12.73 2.22
C SER A 40 -29.38 -13.59 3.16
N LEU A 41 -28.07 -13.70 2.88
CA LEU A 41 -27.08 -14.47 3.65
C LEU A 41 -26.71 -13.81 4.99
N TYR A 42 -27.02 -12.53 5.17
CA TYR A 42 -26.70 -11.82 6.41
C TYR A 42 -27.62 -12.25 7.56
N PRO A 43 -27.14 -12.26 8.82
CA PRO A 43 -28.00 -12.53 9.97
C PRO A 43 -29.15 -11.53 10.07
N ASP A 44 -30.31 -12.03 10.50
CA ASP A 44 -31.43 -11.17 10.89
C ASP A 44 -31.05 -10.38 12.14
N SER A 45 -31.30 -9.08 12.12
CA SER A 45 -30.95 -8.17 13.21
C SER A 45 -31.86 -6.95 13.18
N ASP A 46 -31.91 -6.22 14.30
CA ASP A 46 -32.72 -5.01 14.42
C ASP A 46 -32.12 -3.84 13.61
N VAL A 47 -30.79 -3.84 13.46
CA VAL A 47 -30.04 -2.82 12.75
C VAL A 47 -29.01 -3.44 11.81
N LEU A 48 -28.96 -2.98 10.57
CA LEU A 48 -27.83 -3.21 9.65
C LEU A 48 -26.93 -1.99 9.64
N ILE A 49 -25.61 -2.18 9.67
CA ILE A 49 -24.63 -1.13 9.44
C ILE A 49 -23.77 -1.51 8.24
N CYS A 50 -23.76 -0.64 7.24
CA CYS A 50 -22.93 -0.79 6.06
C CYS A 50 -22.17 0.51 5.78
N SER A 51 -21.09 0.41 5.03
CA SER A 51 -20.22 1.55 4.70
C SER A 51 -19.75 1.47 3.27
N LEU A 52 -19.59 2.64 2.63
CA LEU A 52 -19.18 2.81 1.22
C LEU A 52 -20.14 2.19 0.17
N GLU A 53 -21.21 1.50 0.58
CA GLU A 53 -22.13 0.78 -0.32
C GLU A 53 -22.79 1.68 -1.36
N LEU A 54 -23.26 2.85 -0.91
CA LEU A 54 -23.97 3.79 -1.77
C LEU A 54 -22.99 4.67 -2.53
N THR A 55 -21.90 5.08 -1.90
CA THR A 55 -20.85 5.86 -2.56
C THR A 55 -20.16 5.09 -3.69
N HIS A 56 -20.05 3.75 -3.56
CA HIS A 56 -19.52 2.85 -4.58
C HIS A 56 -20.55 2.38 -5.61
N ALA A 57 -21.82 2.78 -5.49
CA ALA A 57 -22.84 2.40 -6.46
C ALA A 57 -22.51 2.92 -7.86
N GLU A 58 -22.94 2.21 -8.90
CA GLU A 58 -22.65 2.60 -10.28
C GLU A 58 -23.32 3.92 -10.67
N ASN A 59 -24.49 4.18 -10.09
CA ASN A 59 -25.29 5.38 -10.32
C ASN A 59 -26.36 5.53 -9.23
N ALA A 60 -27.15 6.61 -9.30
CA ALA A 60 -28.21 6.89 -8.33
C ALA A 60 -29.25 5.77 -8.23
N GLN A 61 -29.64 5.14 -9.35
CA GLN A 61 -30.65 4.08 -9.35
C GLN A 61 -30.14 2.83 -8.60
N ASP A 62 -28.89 2.43 -8.84
CA ASP A 62 -28.23 1.33 -8.12
C ASP A 62 -28.16 1.61 -6.62
N ALA A 63 -27.76 2.83 -6.23
CA ALA A 63 -27.73 3.23 -4.82
C ALA A 63 -29.13 3.15 -4.17
N VAL A 64 -30.18 3.60 -4.86
CA VAL A 64 -31.56 3.50 -4.39
C VAL A 64 -32.01 2.05 -4.21
N GLU A 65 -31.69 1.18 -5.16
CA GLU A 65 -32.06 -0.24 -5.12
C GLU A 65 -31.38 -0.95 -3.96
N LYS A 66 -30.09 -0.70 -3.74
CA LYS A 66 -29.35 -1.21 -2.56
C LYS A 66 -30.00 -0.76 -1.25
N ALA A 67 -30.30 0.54 -1.12
CA ALA A 67 -30.90 1.08 0.09
C ALA A 67 -32.28 0.45 0.39
N LYS A 68 -33.11 0.29 -0.63
CA LYS A 68 -34.42 -0.37 -0.52
C LYS A 68 -34.29 -1.84 -0.12
N LYS A 69 -33.38 -2.59 -0.77
CA LYS A 69 -33.12 -4.00 -0.47
C LYS A 69 -32.78 -4.21 1.01
N TYR A 70 -31.94 -3.35 1.58
CA TYR A 70 -31.61 -3.44 3.00
C TYR A 70 -32.78 -3.06 3.91
N LEU A 71 -33.53 -2.01 3.57
CA LEU A 71 -34.71 -1.62 4.34
C LEU A 71 -35.85 -2.63 4.26
N GLU A 72 -35.97 -3.44 3.21
CA GLU A 72 -36.95 -4.52 3.18
C GLU A 72 -36.68 -5.52 4.31
N LYS A 73 -35.41 -5.89 4.49
CA LYS A 73 -34.98 -6.89 5.47
C LYS A 73 -34.84 -6.34 6.89
N TYR A 74 -34.28 -5.15 7.06
CA TYR A 74 -33.90 -4.62 8.38
C TYR A 74 -34.86 -3.51 8.85
N PRO A 75 -35.27 -3.50 10.13
CA PRO A 75 -36.06 -2.41 10.70
C PRO A 75 -35.37 -1.05 10.60
N ALA A 76 -34.05 -1.02 10.78
CA ALA A 76 -33.22 0.16 10.56
C ALA A 76 -31.89 -0.18 9.87
N VAL A 77 -31.40 0.77 9.08
CA VAL A 77 -30.13 0.69 8.37
C VAL A 77 -29.34 1.96 8.65
N ILE A 78 -28.07 1.80 9.00
CA ILE A 78 -27.11 2.89 9.16
C ILE A 78 -26.13 2.83 8.00
N PHE A 79 -26.19 3.82 7.11
CA PHE A 79 -25.21 3.99 6.04
C PHE A 79 -24.09 4.90 6.53
N CYS A 80 -22.86 4.42 6.43
CA CYS A 80 -21.64 5.12 6.81
C CYS A 80 -20.89 5.51 5.52
N GLU A 81 -21.07 6.74 5.08
CA GLU A 81 -20.69 7.20 3.73
C GLU A 81 -19.73 8.39 3.80
N PRO A 82 -18.73 8.50 2.89
CA PRO A 82 -17.90 9.68 2.73
C PRO A 82 -18.71 10.98 2.70
N SER A 83 -18.34 11.94 3.56
CA SER A 83 -19.07 13.21 3.62
C SER A 83 -18.71 14.13 2.45
N SER A 84 -19.73 14.80 1.94
CA SER A 84 -19.59 15.86 0.93
C SER A 84 -20.06 17.24 1.40
N CYS A 85 -20.57 17.35 2.63
CA CYS A 85 -21.20 18.55 3.20
C CYS A 85 -20.35 19.84 3.08
N SER A 86 -19.02 19.71 3.07
CA SER A 86 -18.08 20.83 2.98
C SER A 86 -17.32 20.93 1.65
N ARG A 87 -17.70 20.14 0.65
CA ARG A 87 -16.98 20.02 -0.62
C ARG A 87 -16.75 21.35 -1.32
N ASP A 88 -17.81 22.14 -1.54
CA ASP A 88 -17.71 23.42 -2.27
C ASP A 88 -16.86 24.45 -1.51
N LYS A 89 -17.08 24.55 -0.18
CA LYS A 89 -16.31 25.45 0.69
C LYS A 89 -14.84 25.08 0.75
N LEU A 90 -14.51 23.79 0.70
CA LEU A 90 -13.12 23.32 0.63
C LEU A 90 -12.49 23.67 -0.71
N LYS A 91 -13.23 23.49 -1.80
CA LYS A 91 -12.78 23.81 -3.16
C LYS A 91 -12.41 25.27 -3.32
N ASP A 92 -13.21 26.17 -2.76
CA ASP A 92 -12.93 27.62 -2.73
C ASP A 92 -11.65 27.97 -1.96
N LEU A 93 -11.25 27.11 -1.02
CA LEU A 93 -10.01 27.23 -0.25
C LEU A 93 -8.81 26.50 -0.88
N GLY A 94 -8.98 25.91 -2.08
CA GLY A 94 -7.95 25.14 -2.77
C GLY A 94 -7.79 23.70 -2.28
N PHE A 95 -8.74 23.19 -1.50
CA PHE A 95 -8.76 21.83 -0.97
C PHE A 95 -9.94 21.02 -1.53
N LYS A 96 -9.84 19.69 -1.44
CA LYS A 96 -10.92 18.76 -1.75
C LYS A 96 -10.88 17.60 -0.77
N SER A 97 -11.95 16.81 -0.68
CA SER A 97 -11.94 15.62 0.17
C SER A 97 -10.94 14.60 -0.37
N ILE A 98 -10.22 13.87 0.50
CA ILE A 98 -9.39 12.72 0.07
C ILE A 98 -10.23 11.68 -0.67
N HIS A 99 -11.53 11.58 -0.34
CA HIS A 99 -12.47 10.67 -1.00
C HIS A 99 -12.64 10.95 -2.49
N GLU A 100 -12.31 12.16 -2.96
CA GLU A 100 -12.32 12.53 -4.38
C GLU A 100 -11.12 11.97 -5.17
N ASN A 101 -10.18 11.29 -4.52
CA ASN A 101 -9.06 10.63 -5.20
C ASN A 101 -9.35 9.17 -5.55
N PHE A 102 -10.44 8.58 -5.03
CA PHE A 102 -10.77 7.18 -5.27
C PHE A 102 -11.80 7.08 -6.39
N SER A 103 -11.42 6.41 -7.48
CA SER A 103 -12.28 6.19 -8.64
C SER A 103 -13.53 5.34 -8.35
N GLU A 104 -13.44 4.53 -7.30
CA GLU A 104 -14.48 3.66 -6.77
C GLU A 104 -15.61 4.47 -6.13
N ASN A 105 -15.33 5.69 -5.66
CA ASN A 105 -16.29 6.60 -5.07
C ASN A 105 -17.14 7.33 -6.12
N LYS A 106 -17.77 6.57 -7.01
CA LYS A 106 -18.52 7.05 -8.19
C LYS A 106 -19.66 8.01 -7.82
N MET A 107 -20.29 7.80 -6.68
CA MET A 107 -21.42 8.58 -6.18
C MET A 107 -21.03 9.62 -5.11
N PHE A 108 -19.73 9.92 -4.97
CA PHE A 108 -19.28 10.93 -4.01
C PHE A 108 -19.78 12.34 -4.33
N GLY A 109 -20.42 12.98 -3.36
CA GLY A 109 -21.12 14.26 -3.54
C GLY A 109 -22.62 14.11 -3.75
N GLU A 110 -23.05 12.98 -4.31
CA GLU A 110 -24.45 12.70 -4.60
C GLU A 110 -25.15 12.06 -3.39
N ILE A 111 -24.45 11.23 -2.59
CA ILE A 111 -25.00 10.66 -1.35
C ILE A 111 -24.99 11.73 -0.25
N ASN A 112 -26.14 12.36 -0.05
CA ASN A 112 -26.38 13.42 0.94
C ASN A 112 -27.83 13.37 1.44
N PHE A 113 -28.24 14.28 2.31
CA PHE A 113 -29.60 14.29 2.86
C PHE A 113 -30.69 14.37 1.76
N GLN A 114 -30.48 15.17 0.72
CA GLN A 114 -31.42 15.31 -0.39
C GLN A 114 -31.59 14.00 -1.16
N PHE A 115 -30.51 13.22 -1.34
CA PHE A 115 -30.58 11.89 -1.93
C PHE A 115 -31.55 10.99 -1.17
N PHE A 116 -31.50 11.02 0.18
CA PHE A 116 -32.37 10.20 1.00
C PHE A 116 -33.81 10.74 1.12
N GLU A 117 -34.03 12.06 1.09
CA GLU A 117 -35.38 12.62 0.97
C GLU A 117 -36.07 12.18 -0.32
N ASN A 118 -35.31 12.10 -1.42
CA ASN A 118 -35.81 11.71 -2.72
C ASN A 118 -36.09 10.20 -2.86
N LEU A 119 -35.68 9.37 -1.90
CA LEU A 119 -35.96 7.93 -1.91
C LEU A 119 -37.46 7.61 -1.81
N GLY A 120 -38.29 8.56 -1.37
CA GLY A 120 -39.76 8.42 -1.33
C GLY A 120 -40.24 7.31 -0.40
N LEU A 121 -39.40 6.90 0.55
CA LEU A 121 -39.70 5.86 1.53
C LEU A 121 -40.39 6.49 2.74
N GLN A 122 -41.34 5.77 3.36
CA GLN A 122 -41.93 6.13 4.67
C GLN A 122 -40.92 5.89 5.82
N SER A 123 -39.68 6.29 5.63
CA SER A 123 -38.60 6.12 6.58
C SER A 123 -38.24 7.46 7.20
N HIS A 124 -37.95 7.47 8.50
CA HIS A 124 -37.29 8.62 9.10
C HIS A 124 -35.83 8.60 8.68
N VAL A 125 -35.34 9.70 8.12
CA VAL A 125 -33.94 9.93 7.80
C VAL A 125 -33.40 10.90 8.82
N THR A 126 -32.32 10.53 9.50
CA THR A 126 -31.57 11.45 10.35
C THR A 126 -30.12 11.46 9.89
N SER A 127 -29.59 12.66 9.61
CA SER A 127 -28.15 12.85 9.43
C SER A 127 -27.54 13.20 10.78
N VAL A 128 -26.35 12.67 11.04
CA VAL A 128 -25.61 13.04 12.23
C VAL A 128 -25.35 14.56 12.32
N SER A 129 -25.20 15.27 11.20
CA SER A 129 -25.02 16.72 11.20
C SER A 129 -26.18 17.50 11.87
N GLU A 130 -27.36 16.89 12.02
CA GLU A 130 -28.58 17.48 12.61
C GLU A 130 -28.58 17.46 14.15
N TYR A 131 -27.67 16.74 14.82
CA TYR A 131 -27.60 16.68 16.29
C TYR A 131 -27.06 17.98 16.95
N GLY A 132 -27.18 19.13 16.28
CA GLY A 132 -26.92 20.44 16.87
C GLY A 132 -25.44 20.70 17.20
N TYR A 133 -24.52 20.10 16.45
CA TYR A 133 -23.09 20.33 16.63
C TYR A 133 -22.75 21.81 16.38
N GLU A 134 -22.48 22.57 17.44
CA GLU A 134 -22.00 23.94 17.33
C GLU A 134 -20.60 23.95 16.69
N ALA A 135 -20.47 24.66 15.58
CA ALA A 135 -19.24 24.74 14.81
C ALA A 135 -18.20 25.62 15.51
N ALA A 136 -17.45 25.03 16.43
CA ALA A 136 -16.21 25.59 16.95
C ALA A 136 -15.36 24.48 17.56
N TYR A 137 -14.25 24.00 17.03
CA TYR A 137 -13.57 23.89 15.73
C TYR A 137 -13.18 22.36 15.73
N HIS A 138 -12.82 21.62 14.67
CA HIS A 138 -11.50 21.44 14.05
C HIS A 138 -11.61 20.36 12.98
N VAL A 139 -10.73 20.39 11.99
CA VAL A 139 -10.71 19.37 10.94
C VAL A 139 -9.34 18.72 10.96
N ARG A 140 -9.30 17.39 11.01
CA ARG A 140 -8.03 16.68 10.76
C ARG A 140 -7.64 16.97 9.31
N SER A 141 -6.47 17.57 9.09
CA SER A 141 -5.93 17.83 7.75
C SER A 141 -5.76 16.56 6.90
N THR A 142 -5.89 15.37 7.50
CA THR A 142 -5.86 14.04 6.88
C THR A 142 -6.93 13.73 5.86
N TYR A 143 -7.94 14.58 5.74
CA TYR A 143 -9.06 14.33 4.84
C TYR A 143 -9.21 15.42 3.78
N LEU A 144 -8.28 16.39 3.74
CA LEU A 144 -8.26 17.57 2.86
C LEU A 144 -7.02 17.63 1.95
N VAL A 145 -7.13 17.17 0.71
CA VAL A 145 -6.01 17.18 -0.26
C VAL A 145 -6.10 18.40 -1.18
N PRO A 146 -5.01 18.87 -1.81
CA PRO A 146 -5.06 19.93 -2.80
C PRO A 146 -5.91 19.56 -4.01
N VAL A 147 -6.60 20.54 -4.60
CA VAL A 147 -7.38 20.34 -5.83
C VAL A 147 -6.49 19.91 -7.00
N GLU A 148 -5.30 20.50 -7.13
CA GLU A 148 -4.38 20.31 -8.27
C GLU A 148 -3.35 19.18 -8.05
N SER A 149 -3.67 18.12 -7.29
CA SER A 149 -2.71 17.01 -7.13
C SER A 149 -2.51 16.25 -8.44
N THR A 150 -1.35 16.45 -9.09
CA THR A 150 -0.98 15.85 -10.40
C THR A 150 -0.16 14.57 -10.27
N GLY A 151 -0.13 13.93 -9.09
CA GLY A 151 0.71 12.78 -8.82
C GLY A 151 2.14 13.20 -8.48
N GLY A 152 2.50 13.09 -7.20
CA GLY A 152 3.76 13.57 -6.64
C GLY A 152 3.54 14.64 -5.58
N VAL A 153 4.58 14.89 -4.78
CA VAL A 153 4.49 15.80 -3.63
C VAL A 153 5.10 17.14 -3.99
N ASP A 154 4.24 18.16 -4.05
CA ASP A 154 4.65 19.55 -4.26
C ASP A 154 5.17 20.16 -2.94
N TYR A 155 6.42 19.83 -2.58
CA TYR A 155 7.09 20.34 -1.38
C TYR A 155 7.09 21.87 -1.28
N ASP A 156 7.19 22.52 -2.44
CA ASP A 156 7.26 23.96 -2.60
C ASP A 156 5.89 24.59 -2.34
N GLY A 157 4.83 24.04 -2.93
CA GLY A 157 3.46 24.43 -2.66
C GLY A 157 3.08 24.16 -1.21
N ILE A 158 3.48 23.02 -0.63
CA ILE A 158 3.26 22.74 0.80
C ILE A 158 3.94 23.80 1.68
N SER A 159 5.18 24.16 1.37
CA SER A 159 5.97 25.13 2.16
C SER A 159 5.49 26.59 2.01
N ARG A 160 4.77 26.92 0.94
CA ARG A 160 4.29 28.28 0.64
C ARG A 160 2.82 28.50 1.00
N ARG A 161 2.13 27.49 1.52
CA ARG A 161 0.71 27.58 1.86
C ARG A 161 0.49 28.55 3.03
N PRO A 162 -0.52 29.43 2.96
CA PRO A 162 -0.85 30.40 4.03
C PRO A 162 -1.83 29.83 5.06
N ASP A 163 -1.72 30.22 6.34
CA ASP A 163 -2.56 29.73 7.45
C ASP A 163 -4.04 29.96 7.14
N LEU A 164 -4.79 28.88 6.91
CA LEU A 164 -6.20 28.94 6.52
C LEU A 164 -7.09 28.39 7.64
N PRO A 165 -7.65 29.28 8.49
CA PRO A 165 -8.59 28.85 9.51
C PRO A 165 -9.92 28.44 8.88
N ILE A 166 -10.24 27.15 8.90
CA ILE A 166 -11.56 26.64 8.52
C ILE A 166 -12.55 26.89 9.66
N ARG A 167 -13.61 27.66 9.39
CA ARG A 167 -14.66 28.04 10.36
C ARG A 167 -16.01 27.37 10.10
N PHE A 168 -16.00 26.18 9.50
CA PHE A 168 -17.20 25.40 9.20
C PHE A 168 -16.95 23.90 9.48
N PRO A 169 -17.98 23.10 9.77
CA PRO A 169 -17.82 21.66 10.04
C PRO A 169 -17.27 20.94 8.81
N VAL A 170 -16.28 20.06 8.99
CA VAL A 170 -15.87 19.12 7.94
C VAL A 170 -15.92 17.73 8.53
N PHE A 171 -16.73 16.89 7.92
CA PHE A 171 -16.85 15.49 8.30
C PHE A 171 -15.98 14.66 7.34
N ASN A 172 -15.31 13.64 7.88
CA ASN A 172 -14.69 12.62 7.04
C ASN A 172 -15.76 11.69 6.46
N VAL A 173 -16.71 11.31 7.31
CA VAL A 173 -17.77 10.35 7.05
C VAL A 173 -19.05 10.93 7.67
N GLU A 174 -20.16 10.77 6.96
CA GLU A 174 -21.51 11.01 7.45
C GLU A 174 -22.23 9.69 7.72
N PHE A 175 -23.13 9.73 8.69
CA PHE A 175 -24.00 8.60 9.00
C PHE A 175 -25.43 8.99 8.68
N PHE A 176 -26.06 8.17 7.85
CA PHE A 176 -27.48 8.29 7.50
C PHE A 176 -28.22 7.13 8.13
N VAL A 177 -29.11 7.44 9.06
CA VAL A 177 -29.97 6.45 9.71
C VAL A 177 -31.30 6.44 8.98
N LEU A 178 -31.63 5.31 8.36
CA LEU A 178 -32.92 5.07 7.71
C LEU A 178 -33.67 4.04 8.54
N SER A 179 -34.83 4.43 9.06
CA SER A 179 -35.61 3.56 9.95
C SER A 179 -37.08 3.49 9.57
N LYS A 180 -37.67 2.29 9.73
CA LYS A 180 -39.13 2.10 9.71
C LYS A 180 -39.76 2.74 10.96
N PHE A 181 -41.08 2.93 10.92
CA PHE A 181 -41.83 3.60 11.99
C PHE A 181 -41.72 2.91 13.37
N ASP A 182 -41.60 1.59 13.38
CA ASP A 182 -41.53 0.72 14.56
C ASP A 182 -40.10 0.30 14.94
N ALA A 183 -39.09 0.83 14.26
CA ALA A 183 -37.69 0.52 14.50
C ALA A 183 -37.22 1.01 15.89
N PRO A 184 -36.20 0.36 16.49
CA PRO A 184 -35.60 0.86 17.72
C PRO A 184 -35.01 2.26 17.53
N ALA A 185 -35.08 3.08 18.58
CA ALA A 185 -34.44 4.39 18.58
C ALA A 185 -32.91 4.25 18.48
N ILE A 186 -32.32 4.86 17.46
CA ILE A 186 -30.88 4.91 17.22
C ILE A 186 -30.36 6.29 17.62
N ASN A 187 -29.40 6.31 18.53
CA ASN A 187 -28.69 7.54 18.93
C ASN A 187 -27.20 7.30 18.79
N LEU A 188 -26.58 8.00 17.84
CA LEU A 188 -25.15 7.91 17.54
C LEU A 188 -24.35 9.09 18.12
N ALA A 189 -24.99 10.03 18.82
CA ALA A 189 -24.35 11.29 19.21
C ALA A 189 -23.10 11.10 20.09
N ALA A 190 -23.05 10.03 20.89
CA ALA A 190 -21.90 9.69 21.74
C ALA A 190 -20.76 8.99 20.99
N ASP A 191 -21.02 8.47 19.79
CA ASP A 191 -20.07 7.77 18.91
C ASP A 191 -19.50 8.66 17.83
N VAL A 192 -20.27 9.68 17.47
CA VAL A 192 -19.86 10.67 16.51
C VAL A 192 -18.90 11.62 17.21
N GLU A 193 -17.62 11.43 16.91
CA GLU A 193 -16.58 12.39 17.26
C GLU A 193 -16.61 13.56 16.27
N LEU A 194 -17.14 14.72 16.69
CA LEU A 194 -16.79 15.97 16.03
C LEU A 194 -15.34 16.30 16.42
N LEU A 195 -14.44 16.25 15.45
CA LEU A 195 -13.00 16.35 15.67
C LEU A 195 -12.64 17.75 16.26
N GLN A 196 -11.87 17.80 17.37
CA GLN A 196 -11.43 19.03 18.09
C GLN A 196 -9.89 19.33 18.00
N PHE A 197 -9.38 20.36 18.69
CA PHE A 197 -8.22 21.28 18.42
C PHE A 197 -6.88 20.86 17.79
N LYS A 198 -6.58 21.42 16.59
CA LYS A 198 -5.33 22.14 16.25
C LYS A 198 -5.58 23.20 15.15
N ALA A 199 -4.80 24.29 15.12
CA ALA A 199 -4.74 25.16 13.95
C ALA A 199 -4.47 24.29 12.73
N LEU A 200 -5.30 24.40 11.68
CA LEU A 200 -4.97 23.80 10.41
C LEU A 200 -3.72 24.51 9.94
N GLN A 201 -2.58 23.87 10.18
CA GLN A 201 -1.35 24.43 9.73
C GLN A 201 -1.42 24.43 8.21
N PRO A 202 -1.18 25.57 7.60
CA PRO A 202 -1.09 25.67 6.17
C PRO A 202 0.17 25.00 5.67
N ASN A 203 1.14 24.82 6.54
CA ASN A 203 2.24 23.91 6.39
C ASN A 203 1.86 22.70 7.22
N ALA A 204 1.43 21.58 6.65
CA ALA A 204 0.93 20.44 7.44
C ALA A 204 1.83 20.15 8.69
N SER A 205 1.31 19.70 9.83
CA SER A 205 2.17 19.29 10.95
C SER A 205 2.28 17.79 11.08
N ALA A 206 3.46 17.31 11.47
CA ALA A 206 3.69 15.95 11.94
C ALA A 206 3.94 16.01 13.46
N GLY A 207 2.90 15.81 14.27
CA GLY A 207 2.95 16.01 15.71
C GLY A 207 3.10 17.49 16.07
N ASP A 208 4.20 17.83 16.73
CA ASP A 208 4.59 19.21 17.04
C ASP A 208 5.59 19.79 16.03
N MET A 209 5.83 19.08 14.92
CA MET A 209 6.81 19.47 13.90
C MET A 209 6.11 20.13 12.70
N LEU A 210 6.59 21.31 12.29
CA LEU A 210 6.05 22.08 11.17
C LEU A 210 6.56 21.55 9.82
N LEU A 211 5.69 21.15 8.89
CA LEU A 211 6.08 20.71 7.55
C LEU A 211 6.33 21.93 6.62
N THR A 212 7.20 22.84 7.05
CA THR A 212 7.69 24.01 6.31
C THR A 212 9.10 23.79 5.83
N ASN A 213 9.46 24.38 4.68
CA ASN A 213 10.86 24.47 4.22
C ASN A 213 11.50 23.08 4.14
N PHE A 214 10.85 22.19 3.39
CA PHE A 214 11.39 20.86 3.11
C PHE A 214 12.80 20.97 2.52
N LYS A 215 13.68 20.11 3.02
CA LYS A 215 15.06 20.02 2.56
C LYS A 215 15.33 18.65 2.00
N SER A 216 15.95 18.58 0.82
CA SER A 216 16.37 17.28 0.33
C SER A 216 17.44 16.71 1.26
N PRO A 217 17.49 15.39 1.48
CA PRO A 217 18.54 14.76 2.29
C PRO A 217 19.95 15.24 1.90
N HIS A 218 20.22 15.34 0.60
CA HIS A 218 21.49 15.80 0.04
C HIS A 218 21.84 17.26 0.36
N GLU A 219 20.85 18.12 0.59
CA GLU A 219 21.08 19.53 0.95
C GLU A 219 21.47 19.71 2.43
N ILE A 220 20.97 18.85 3.31
CA ILE A 220 21.09 19.01 4.77
C ILE A 220 21.92 17.91 5.46
N GLY A 221 22.36 16.90 4.70
CA GLY A 221 23.14 15.79 5.20
C GLY A 221 24.47 15.60 4.49
N GLU A 222 25.29 14.75 5.06
CA GLU A 222 26.58 14.31 4.50
C GLU A 222 26.35 13.04 3.66
N VAL A 223 26.65 13.10 2.35
CA VAL A 223 26.61 11.93 1.48
C VAL A 223 27.74 10.97 1.88
N CYS A 224 27.38 9.88 2.54
CA CYS A 224 28.31 8.87 3.04
C CYS A 224 28.64 7.79 2.01
N TYR A 225 27.77 7.63 1.02
CA TYR A 225 27.90 6.69 -0.07
C TYR A 225 27.15 7.20 -1.28
N GLU A 226 27.69 6.95 -2.47
CA GLU A 226 27.04 7.12 -3.74
C GLU A 226 27.47 5.99 -4.68
N THR A 227 26.57 5.47 -5.51
CA THR A 227 26.89 4.45 -6.50
C THR A 227 27.96 4.95 -7.48
N SER A 228 29.03 4.16 -7.64
CA SER A 228 30.12 4.51 -8.55
C SER A 228 29.76 4.21 -10.01
N ASP A 229 30.43 4.88 -10.95
CA ASP A 229 30.24 4.62 -12.38
C ASP A 229 30.69 3.21 -12.77
N GLU A 230 31.68 2.66 -12.07
CA GLU A 230 32.12 1.27 -12.24
C GLU A 230 31.02 0.28 -11.86
N SER A 231 30.35 0.48 -10.72
CA SER A 231 29.22 -0.37 -10.32
C SER A 231 28.06 -0.33 -11.34
N ILE A 232 27.81 0.84 -11.94
CA ILE A 232 26.83 0.98 -13.02
C ILE A 232 27.29 0.25 -14.29
N ALA A 233 28.59 0.32 -14.63
CA ALA A 233 29.15 -0.41 -15.78
C ALA A 233 29.04 -1.93 -15.59
N GLU A 234 29.38 -2.46 -14.42
CA GLU A 234 29.23 -3.88 -14.11
C GLU A 234 27.77 -4.35 -14.18
N LEU A 235 26.84 -3.53 -13.68
CA LEU A 235 25.42 -3.81 -13.79
C LEU A 235 24.95 -3.85 -15.25
N LYS A 236 25.43 -2.94 -16.09
CA LYS A 236 25.12 -2.92 -17.54
C LYS A 236 25.57 -4.21 -18.22
N GLU A 237 26.77 -4.70 -17.93
CA GLU A 237 27.28 -5.95 -18.52
C GLU A 237 26.47 -7.19 -18.13
N ARG A 238 25.86 -7.18 -16.94
CA ARG A 238 25.06 -8.29 -16.42
C ARG A 238 23.59 -8.24 -16.83
N THR A 239 23.09 -7.06 -17.16
CA THR A 239 21.67 -6.84 -17.45
C THR A 239 21.33 -7.33 -18.84
N LYS A 240 20.25 -8.10 -18.96
CA LYS A 240 19.71 -8.54 -20.26
C LYS A 240 18.49 -7.71 -20.62
N ASP A 241 18.36 -7.41 -21.91
CA ASP A 241 17.15 -6.77 -22.42
C ASP A 241 15.93 -7.64 -22.17
N PRO A 242 14.80 -7.07 -21.71
CA PRO A 242 13.58 -7.80 -21.50
C PRO A 242 13.05 -8.34 -22.83
N ILE A 243 12.50 -9.55 -22.81
CA ILE A 243 11.85 -10.13 -23.98
C ILE A 243 10.34 -10.00 -23.79
N TYR A 244 9.68 -9.32 -24.72
CA TYR A 244 8.23 -9.36 -24.83
C TYR A 244 7.83 -10.46 -25.81
N VAL A 245 7.06 -11.44 -25.36
CA VAL A 245 6.55 -12.52 -26.22
C VAL A 245 5.34 -11.99 -26.98
N ASN A 246 5.57 -11.45 -28.18
CA ASN A 246 4.52 -10.97 -29.05
C ASN A 246 4.08 -12.05 -30.05
N ASP A 247 3.15 -12.90 -29.64
CA ASP A 247 2.54 -13.91 -30.53
C ASP A 247 1.18 -13.44 -31.08
N ASP A 248 0.74 -12.24 -30.70
CA ASP A 248 -0.55 -11.68 -31.08
C ASP A 248 -0.40 -10.87 -32.37
N ASN A 249 -1.17 -11.22 -33.40
CA ASN A 249 -1.44 -10.30 -34.52
C ASN A 249 -2.43 -9.23 -34.04
N ALA A 250 -2.01 -8.36 -33.11
CA ALA A 250 -2.84 -7.30 -32.56
C ALA A 250 -3.26 -6.33 -33.69
N THR A 251 -4.45 -6.53 -34.23
CA THR A 251 -5.05 -5.69 -35.28
C THR A 251 -5.80 -4.49 -34.71
N ASN A 252 -6.14 -4.52 -33.41
CA ASN A 252 -6.87 -3.47 -32.70
C ASN A 252 -5.92 -2.40 -32.13
N ASP A 253 -6.21 -1.14 -32.39
CA ASP A 253 -5.42 0.01 -31.92
C ASP A 253 -5.36 0.13 -30.39
N LEU A 254 -6.41 -0.30 -29.66
CA LEU A 254 -6.39 -0.32 -28.18
C LEU A 254 -5.32 -1.29 -27.64
N PHE A 255 -5.18 -2.46 -28.26
CA PHE A 255 -4.18 -3.45 -27.84
C PHE A 255 -2.78 -2.95 -28.16
N ARG A 256 -2.58 -2.32 -29.32
CA ARG A 256 -1.30 -1.68 -29.67
C ARG A 256 -0.91 -0.60 -28.66
N ALA A 257 -1.84 0.25 -28.25
CA ALA A 257 -1.57 1.29 -27.25
C ALA A 257 -1.09 0.69 -25.91
N LYS A 258 -1.72 -0.39 -25.44
CA LYS A 258 -1.29 -1.10 -24.22
C LYS A 258 0.05 -1.81 -24.38
N ILE A 259 0.35 -2.37 -25.55
CA ILE A 259 1.67 -2.94 -25.85
C ILE A 259 2.72 -1.84 -25.85
N ASP A 260 2.46 -0.69 -26.48
CA ASP A 260 3.38 0.45 -26.51
C ASP A 260 3.61 1.04 -25.11
N GLU A 261 2.57 1.09 -24.27
CA GLU A 261 2.69 1.44 -22.84
C GLU A 261 3.67 0.49 -22.14
N TRP A 262 3.52 -0.82 -22.33
CA TRP A 262 4.39 -1.83 -21.73
C TRP A 262 5.83 -1.73 -22.24
N LEU A 263 6.01 -1.55 -23.54
CA LEU A 263 7.33 -1.40 -24.15
C LEU A 263 8.04 -0.14 -23.63
N LYS A 264 7.31 0.95 -23.39
CA LYS A 264 7.86 2.14 -22.72
C LYS A 264 8.25 1.86 -21.27
N LEU A 265 7.42 1.15 -20.51
CA LEU A 265 7.71 0.79 -19.11
C LEU A 265 8.90 -0.17 -18.98
N THR A 266 9.05 -1.09 -19.94
CA THR A 266 10.17 -2.04 -19.97
C THR A 266 11.47 -1.36 -20.37
N SER A 267 11.45 -0.25 -21.13
CA SER A 267 12.61 0.61 -21.32
C SER A 267 13.13 1.11 -19.97
N PHE A 268 14.45 1.16 -19.78
CA PHE A 268 15.03 1.36 -18.46
C PHE A 268 16.25 2.25 -18.43
N ALA A 269 16.43 2.88 -17.28
CA ALA A 269 17.63 3.60 -16.91
C ALA A 269 18.36 2.89 -15.77
N PHE A 270 19.54 3.39 -15.45
CA PHE A 270 20.30 2.98 -14.29
C PHE A 270 20.28 4.13 -13.30
N GLU A 271 19.93 3.85 -12.04
CA GLU A 271 19.83 4.85 -10.99
C GLU A 271 21.00 4.72 -10.03
N LYS A 272 21.63 5.85 -9.67
CA LYS A 272 22.60 5.89 -8.58
C LYS A 272 21.86 5.99 -7.25
N GLN A 273 22.28 5.20 -6.29
CA GLN A 273 21.78 5.21 -4.92
C GLN A 273 22.74 5.99 -4.05
N SER A 274 22.20 6.61 -2.99
CA SER A 274 22.99 7.28 -1.98
C SER A 274 22.66 6.75 -0.58
N VAL A 275 23.61 6.93 0.34
CA VAL A 275 23.32 6.91 1.78
C VAL A 275 23.74 8.25 2.34
N VAL A 276 22.79 8.97 2.92
CA VAL A 276 23.00 10.29 3.50
C VAL A 276 22.94 10.19 5.01
N LYS A 277 23.95 10.72 5.68
CA LYS A 277 23.96 10.92 7.13
C LYS A 277 23.33 12.28 7.45
N LEU A 278 22.31 12.25 8.31
CA LEU A 278 21.58 13.41 8.81
C LEU A 278 21.83 13.51 10.32
N ASP A 279 22.07 14.73 10.81
CA ASP A 279 22.26 14.95 12.25
C ASP A 279 21.00 15.52 12.91
N LYS A 280 20.90 15.37 14.24
CA LYS A 280 19.81 15.92 15.08
C LYS A 280 18.43 15.61 14.51
N CYS A 281 18.17 14.32 14.38
CA CYS A 281 16.96 13.82 13.74
C CYS A 281 15.87 13.44 14.73
N ILE A 282 14.63 13.68 14.29
CA ILE A 282 13.44 13.04 14.85
C ILE A 282 12.91 12.05 13.81
N ILE A 283 12.74 10.80 14.22
CA ILE A 283 12.16 9.73 13.41
C ILE A 283 10.80 9.38 14.00
N THR A 284 9.74 9.47 13.20
CA THR A 284 8.39 9.12 13.64
C THR A 284 8.12 7.61 13.52
N GLY A 285 7.06 7.12 14.15
CA GLY A 285 6.61 5.72 14.07
C GLY A 285 6.22 5.25 12.66
N CYS A 286 6.06 6.17 11.70
CA CYS A 286 5.89 5.86 10.29
C CYS A 286 7.16 6.02 9.45
N GLY A 287 8.27 6.44 10.06
CA GLY A 287 9.57 6.61 9.42
C GLY A 287 9.86 8.04 8.99
N PHE A 288 8.89 8.95 9.03
CA PHE A 288 9.08 10.34 8.61
C PHE A 288 10.24 11.01 9.35
N LEU A 289 11.06 11.76 8.61
CA LEU A 289 12.28 12.34 9.13
C LEU A 289 12.18 13.86 9.25
N TYR A 290 12.58 14.35 10.41
CA TYR A 290 12.98 15.74 10.61
C TYR A 290 14.45 15.78 10.96
N SER A 291 15.21 16.69 10.38
CA SER A 291 16.61 16.97 10.75
C SER A 291 16.78 18.47 10.91
N HIS A 292 17.42 18.91 12.00
CA HIS A 292 17.65 20.33 12.29
C HIS A 292 16.37 21.21 12.21
N ASN A 293 15.23 20.68 12.68
CA ASN A 293 13.91 21.33 12.58
C ASN A 293 13.39 21.54 11.15
N HIS A 294 13.95 20.84 10.16
CA HIS A 294 13.43 20.81 8.80
C HIS A 294 12.87 19.43 8.47
N PRO A 295 11.69 19.34 7.85
CA PRO A 295 11.21 18.09 7.31
C PRO A 295 12.11 17.66 6.15
N VAL A 296 12.46 16.39 6.12
CA VAL A 296 13.31 15.83 5.07
C VAL A 296 12.42 15.48 3.88
N ALA A 297 12.62 16.14 2.74
CA ALA A 297 11.92 15.83 1.50
C ALA A 297 12.15 14.37 1.11
N ARG A 298 11.18 13.79 0.39
CA ARG A 298 11.10 12.37 0.02
C ARG A 298 10.83 11.42 1.18
N SER A 299 11.16 11.78 2.42
CA SER A 299 10.70 11.00 3.57
C SER A 299 9.18 11.05 3.76
N ASP A 300 8.45 11.88 3.01
CA ASP A 300 6.99 11.90 2.89
C ASP A 300 6.41 10.74 2.09
N TYR A 301 7.19 9.99 1.31
CA TYR A 301 6.75 8.65 0.90
C TYR A 301 6.59 7.74 2.14
N LEU A 302 7.14 8.10 3.30
CA LEU A 302 6.82 7.43 4.57
C LEU A 302 5.44 7.91 5.12
N LEU A 303 4.81 8.89 4.46
CA LEU A 303 3.51 9.48 4.76
C LEU A 303 2.49 9.18 3.62
N PRO A 304 1.47 8.34 3.86
CA PRO A 304 0.48 7.93 2.86
C PRO A 304 -0.52 9.04 2.49
N TYR A 305 -0.32 10.27 2.97
CA TYR A 305 -1.26 11.37 2.78
C TYR A 305 -0.82 12.39 1.73
N LEU A 306 0.47 12.43 1.39
CA LEU A 306 0.99 13.32 0.36
C LEU A 306 0.99 12.66 -1.03
N THR A 307 0.94 11.33 -1.05
CA THR A 307 0.63 10.52 -2.23
C THR A 307 -0.74 9.88 -2.02
N ALA A 308 -1.56 9.73 -3.06
CA ALA A 308 -2.94 9.22 -2.99
C ALA A 308 -3.07 7.72 -2.61
N SER A 309 -2.31 7.20 -1.64
CA SER A 309 -2.33 5.80 -1.23
C SER A 309 -3.19 5.59 0.04
N ILE A 310 -4.01 4.56 -0.02
CA ILE A 310 -5.12 4.16 0.86
C ILE A 310 -4.78 3.81 2.33
N TYR A 311 -3.59 4.12 2.88
CA TYR A 311 -3.17 3.56 4.17
C TYR A 311 -3.39 4.51 5.36
N HIS A 312 -4.52 4.32 6.05
CA HIS A 312 -5.00 5.08 7.21
C HIS A 312 -4.19 5.00 8.55
N PRO A 313 -3.36 3.97 8.87
CA PRO A 313 -2.73 3.84 10.20
C PRO A 313 -1.65 4.88 10.53
N ILE A 314 -1.01 5.45 9.52
CA ILE A 314 0.22 6.25 9.71
C ILE A 314 -0.03 7.59 10.38
N TRP A 315 -1.24 8.14 10.27
CA TRP A 315 -1.50 9.48 10.80
C TRP A 315 -1.79 9.51 12.31
N GLY A 316 -2.06 8.35 12.93
CA GLY A 316 -2.11 8.24 14.39
C GLY A 316 -0.78 8.62 15.05
N SER A 317 0.34 8.39 14.34
CA SER A 317 1.70 8.78 14.73
C SER A 317 1.97 10.27 14.67
N LEU A 318 1.19 11.04 13.91
CA LEU A 318 1.45 12.45 13.63
C LEU A 318 0.44 13.37 14.32
N GLN A 319 -0.52 12.81 15.06
CA GLN A 319 -1.60 13.59 15.68
C GLN A 319 -1.32 14.02 17.11
N LYS A 320 -0.46 13.29 17.81
CA LYS A 320 -0.30 13.45 19.26
C LYS A 320 1.14 13.82 19.56
N SER A 321 1.35 14.50 20.69
CA SER A 321 2.69 14.57 21.25
C SER A 321 3.04 13.18 21.75
N HIS A 322 4.15 12.63 21.27
CA HIS A 322 4.54 11.25 21.55
C HIS A 322 5.71 11.21 22.54
N PRO A 323 5.80 10.17 23.38
CA PRO A 323 6.96 9.98 24.23
C PRO A 323 8.20 9.83 23.35
N MET A 324 9.17 10.71 23.57
CA MET A 324 10.39 10.76 22.78
C MET A 324 11.45 9.89 23.45
N ARG A 325 11.97 8.90 22.72
CA ARG A 325 13.09 8.07 23.15
C ARG A 325 14.37 8.55 22.48
N LYS A 326 15.41 8.87 23.26
CA LYS A 326 16.73 9.14 22.71
C LYS A 326 17.46 7.83 22.40
N ILE A 327 18.09 7.76 21.23
CA ILE A 327 19.01 6.69 20.84
C ILE A 327 20.39 7.29 20.63
N GLU A 328 21.40 6.62 21.16
CA GLU A 328 22.80 6.99 21.01
C GLU A 328 23.46 6.18 19.90
N GLY A 329 24.40 6.83 19.20
CA GLY A 329 25.17 6.24 18.11
C GLY A 329 24.45 6.24 16.76
N PRO A 330 25.06 5.62 15.74
CA PRO A 330 24.51 5.53 14.39
C PRO A 330 23.15 4.83 14.34
N VAL A 331 22.16 5.49 13.74
CA VAL A 331 20.82 4.95 13.53
C VAL A 331 20.54 4.76 12.04
N ILE A 332 20.00 3.61 11.64
CA ILE A 332 19.50 3.34 10.28
C ILE A 332 17.97 3.36 10.30
N VAL A 333 17.35 4.01 9.31
CA VAL A 333 15.91 3.95 9.08
C VAL A 333 15.62 2.79 8.12
N ALA A 334 14.79 1.82 8.53
CA ALA A 334 14.66 0.54 7.85
C ALA A 334 13.27 0.22 7.29
N PHE A 335 12.41 1.23 7.10
CA PHE A 335 11.02 1.00 6.72
C PHE A 335 10.39 2.19 5.98
N ASN A 336 9.32 1.89 5.23
CA ASN A 336 8.48 2.86 4.53
C ASN A 336 6.99 2.55 4.67
N HIS A 337 6.10 3.43 4.20
CA HIS A 337 4.65 3.28 4.44
C HIS A 337 4.04 1.98 3.89
N LEU A 338 4.72 1.32 2.93
CA LEU A 338 4.30 0.07 2.31
C LEU A 338 5.08 -1.14 2.86
N TYR A 339 5.70 -1.02 4.04
CA TYR A 339 6.53 -2.07 4.64
C TYR A 339 5.81 -3.42 4.82
N THR A 340 4.49 -3.44 4.86
CA THR A 340 3.68 -4.68 4.97
C THR A 340 3.59 -5.43 3.65
N ASN A 341 3.81 -4.75 2.52
CA ASN A 341 3.86 -5.37 1.21
C ASN A 341 5.24 -6.00 0.97
N TYR A 342 5.25 -7.27 0.59
CA TYR A 342 6.48 -8.04 0.41
C TYR A 342 7.47 -7.43 -0.59
N TYR A 343 6.99 -6.84 -1.68
CA TYR A 343 7.86 -6.20 -2.68
C TYR A 343 8.57 -4.97 -2.08
N HIS A 344 7.80 -4.05 -1.50
CA HIS A 344 8.34 -2.81 -0.91
C HIS A 344 9.26 -3.13 0.26
N PHE A 345 8.94 -4.14 1.07
CA PHE A 345 9.85 -4.58 2.11
C PHE A 345 11.18 -5.09 1.54
N LEU A 346 11.17 -6.05 0.61
CA LEU A 346 12.39 -6.69 0.11
C LEU A 346 13.22 -5.75 -0.77
N ALA A 347 12.57 -5.06 -1.72
CA ALA A 347 13.24 -4.27 -2.74
C ALA A 347 13.70 -2.90 -2.26
N GLU A 348 12.99 -2.32 -1.28
CA GLU A 348 13.20 -0.96 -0.78
C GLU A 348 13.72 -1.00 0.66
N CYS A 349 12.89 -1.44 1.62
CA CYS A 349 13.19 -1.32 3.05
C CYS A 349 14.45 -2.10 3.46
N LEU A 350 14.47 -3.39 3.17
CA LEU A 350 15.55 -4.29 3.58
C LEU A 350 16.84 -4.00 2.80
N ASN A 351 16.72 -3.66 1.51
CA ASN A 351 17.85 -3.28 0.67
C ASN A 351 18.50 -1.98 1.17
N ALA A 352 17.71 -0.95 1.47
CA ALA A 352 18.19 0.31 2.05
C ALA A 352 18.90 0.09 3.38
N THR A 353 18.31 -0.75 4.23
CA THR A 353 18.87 -1.11 5.53
C THR A 353 20.23 -1.78 5.37
N TYR A 354 20.32 -2.77 4.49
CA TYR A 354 21.56 -3.48 4.23
C TYR A 354 22.64 -2.56 3.63
N LEU A 355 22.27 -1.68 2.69
CA LEU A 355 23.18 -0.71 2.10
C LEU A 355 23.78 0.22 3.17
N ALA A 356 22.95 0.86 3.98
CA ALA A 356 23.40 1.74 5.07
C ALA A 356 24.24 0.97 6.11
N TYR A 357 23.83 -0.23 6.48
CA TYR A 357 24.57 -1.10 7.39
C TYR A 357 25.97 -1.42 6.86
N LYS A 358 26.09 -1.79 5.58
CA LYS A 358 27.39 -2.10 4.94
C LYS A 358 28.34 -0.91 5.03
N GLN A 359 27.84 0.30 4.79
CA GLN A 359 28.67 1.51 4.88
C GLN A 359 29.17 1.74 6.30
N LEU A 360 28.29 1.65 7.30
CA LEU A 360 28.65 1.79 8.71
C LEU A 360 29.63 0.71 9.19
N ALA A 361 29.37 -0.55 8.85
CA ALA A 361 30.23 -1.67 9.19
C ALA A 361 31.63 -1.53 8.58
N SER A 362 31.73 -1.07 7.32
CA SER A 362 33.01 -0.85 6.65
C SER A 362 33.86 0.25 7.29
N ARG A 363 33.22 1.20 7.98
CA ARG A 363 33.86 2.28 8.74
C ARG A 363 34.20 1.88 10.18
N GLY A 364 33.92 0.64 10.59
CA GLY A 364 34.24 0.12 11.91
C GLY A 364 33.29 0.57 13.03
N ALA A 365 32.03 0.89 12.71
CA ALA A 365 31.04 1.25 13.73
C ALA A 365 30.83 0.09 14.73
N GLU A 366 31.11 0.34 16.01
CA GLU A 366 31.04 -0.67 17.08
C GLU A 366 29.61 -1.00 17.51
N LYS A 367 28.66 -0.09 17.32
CA LYS A 367 27.25 -0.28 17.65
C LYS A 367 26.37 0.45 16.64
N ILE A 368 25.39 -0.26 16.09
CA ILE A 368 24.46 0.28 15.09
C ILE A 368 23.03 -0.02 15.57
N SER A 369 22.19 1.01 15.60
CA SER A 369 20.76 0.84 15.85
C SER A 369 19.99 0.84 14.54
N ILE A 370 19.12 -0.16 14.34
CA ILE A 370 18.22 -0.23 13.18
C ILE A 370 16.80 0.02 13.67
N VAL A 371 16.21 1.12 13.22
CA VAL A 371 14.85 1.52 13.59
C VAL A 371 13.88 1.03 12.52
N THR A 372 12.87 0.27 12.94
CA THR A 372 11.92 -0.42 12.06
C THR A 372 10.50 -0.44 12.64
N PHE A 373 9.52 -0.86 11.86
CA PHE A 373 8.21 -1.29 12.34
C PHE A 373 8.30 -2.60 13.13
N LYS A 374 7.20 -2.99 13.80
CA LYS A 374 7.10 -4.30 14.48
C LYS A 374 7.28 -5.45 13.50
N LEU A 375 8.38 -6.18 13.61
CA LEU A 375 8.75 -7.26 12.72
C LEU A 375 7.90 -8.49 12.98
N LYS A 376 7.22 -8.98 11.93
CA LYS A 376 6.42 -10.21 11.94
C LYS A 376 6.56 -10.95 10.61
N GLY A 377 6.32 -12.26 10.63
CA GLY A 377 6.34 -13.09 9.44
C GLY A 377 7.64 -12.93 8.64
N PHE A 378 7.51 -12.76 7.32
CA PHE A 378 8.66 -12.65 6.41
C PHE A 378 9.65 -11.54 6.80
N ALA A 379 9.17 -10.42 7.35
CA ALA A 379 10.03 -9.30 7.69
C ALA A 379 11.01 -9.68 8.81
N LYS A 380 10.50 -10.40 9.82
CA LYS A 380 11.33 -10.91 10.91
C LYS A 380 12.36 -11.91 10.39
N ASP A 381 11.94 -12.88 9.57
CA ASP A 381 12.85 -13.90 9.02
C ASP A 381 14.02 -13.27 8.25
N TYR A 382 13.76 -12.25 7.43
CA TYR A 382 14.80 -11.54 6.69
C TYR A 382 15.77 -10.76 7.59
N PHE A 383 15.25 -10.07 8.63
CA PHE A 383 16.11 -9.42 9.63
C PHE A 383 16.96 -10.43 10.39
N ASP A 384 16.38 -11.59 10.74
CA ASP A 384 17.12 -12.66 11.40
C ASP A 384 18.24 -13.17 10.49
N ILE A 385 17.97 -13.37 9.18
CA ILE A 385 18.99 -13.80 8.20
C ILE A 385 20.16 -12.80 8.15
N LEU A 386 19.90 -11.50 8.04
CA LEU A 386 20.96 -10.51 7.82
C LEU A 386 21.66 -10.04 9.10
N PHE A 387 20.94 -9.95 10.22
CA PHE A 387 21.39 -9.17 11.36
C PHE A 387 21.46 -9.94 12.69
N SER A 388 20.75 -11.07 12.85
CA SER A 388 20.67 -11.75 14.17
C SER A 388 22.01 -12.24 14.74
N LYS A 389 22.99 -12.52 13.87
CA LYS A 389 24.31 -13.01 14.28
C LYS A 389 25.28 -11.88 14.64
N ASN A 390 24.92 -10.63 14.43
CA ASN A 390 25.79 -9.49 14.71
C ASN A 390 25.40 -8.84 16.04
N GLU A 391 26.22 -9.09 17.07
CA GLU A 391 26.02 -8.56 18.43
C GLU A 391 26.10 -7.02 18.49
N ASN A 392 26.70 -6.38 17.49
CA ASN A 392 26.81 -4.92 17.41
C ASN A 392 25.52 -4.26 16.90
N ILE A 393 24.53 -5.03 16.45
CA ILE A 393 23.28 -4.51 15.90
C ILE A 393 22.18 -4.56 16.96
N SER A 394 21.53 -3.41 17.18
CA SER A 394 20.35 -3.29 18.02
C SER A 394 19.13 -2.96 17.18
N ILE A 395 18.17 -3.88 17.10
CA ILE A 395 16.89 -3.64 16.41
C ILE A 395 15.93 -2.92 17.36
N ILE A 396 15.35 -1.81 16.89
CA ILE A 396 14.43 -0.98 17.66
C ILE A 396 13.12 -0.87 16.88
N GLU A 397 12.11 -1.57 17.38
CA GLU A 397 10.77 -1.60 16.79
C GLU A 397 9.94 -0.42 17.31
N LEU A 398 9.42 0.39 16.39
CA LEU A 398 8.49 1.47 16.69
C LEU A 398 7.05 1.01 16.55
N SER A 399 6.22 1.43 17.51
CA SER A 399 4.78 1.58 17.26
C SER A 399 4.50 2.88 16.51
N GLU A 400 3.31 2.97 15.93
CA GLU A 400 2.85 4.19 15.27
C GLU A 400 2.96 5.39 16.22
N SER A 401 2.68 5.24 17.51
CA SER A 401 2.66 6.36 18.46
C SER A 401 4.01 6.69 19.13
N GLU A 402 5.15 6.36 18.54
CA GLU A 402 6.47 6.58 19.15
C GLU A 402 7.39 7.41 18.27
N TYR A 403 8.13 8.33 18.90
CA TYR A 403 9.17 9.14 18.26
C TYR A 403 10.55 8.80 18.82
N ILE A 404 11.53 8.78 17.94
CA ILE A 404 12.94 8.65 18.29
C ILE A 404 13.65 9.96 18.04
N HIS A 405 14.50 10.37 18.99
CA HIS A 405 15.53 11.37 18.76
C HIS A 405 16.88 10.66 18.58
N ALA A 406 17.56 10.94 17.48
CA ALA A 406 18.86 10.39 17.16
C ALA A 406 19.79 11.50 16.67
N ASP A 407 21.00 11.57 17.24
CA ASP A 407 21.97 12.60 16.86
C ASP A 407 22.61 12.30 15.49
N GLU A 408 22.60 11.03 15.04
CA GLU A 408 23.20 10.55 13.81
C GLU A 408 22.30 9.50 13.12
N VAL A 409 21.74 9.82 11.95
CA VAL A 409 20.82 8.96 11.18
C VAL A 409 21.30 8.75 9.75
N TYR A 410 21.34 7.50 9.30
CA TYR A 410 21.67 7.10 7.94
C TYR A 410 20.40 6.74 7.17
N TYR A 411 20.18 7.43 6.07
CA TYR A 411 18.98 7.34 5.25
C TYR A 411 19.36 7.13 3.78
N ALA A 412 18.67 6.21 3.10
CA ALA A 412 18.86 5.92 1.67
C ALA A 412 17.65 6.47 0.88
N PRO A 413 17.71 7.73 0.41
CA PRO A 413 16.53 8.42 -0.09
C PRO A 413 15.96 7.87 -1.39
N GLU A 414 16.79 7.31 -2.28
CA GLU A 414 16.33 6.72 -3.54
C GLU A 414 15.59 5.39 -3.34
N LEU A 415 15.79 4.71 -2.20
CA LEU A 415 15.10 3.46 -1.87
C LEU A 415 13.89 3.70 -0.97
N LEU A 416 14.01 4.55 0.04
CA LEU A 416 12.98 4.73 1.06
C LEU A 416 12.08 5.95 0.82
N GLY A 417 12.58 6.94 0.07
CA GLY A 417 11.91 8.23 -0.09
C GLY A 417 11.13 8.38 -1.40
N PHE A 418 11.24 7.42 -2.30
CA PHE A 418 10.52 7.41 -3.55
C PHE A 418 9.97 5.99 -3.74
N THR A 419 8.87 5.82 -4.47
CA THR A 419 8.61 4.51 -5.10
C THR A 419 9.91 4.09 -5.76
N THR A 420 10.43 2.88 -5.49
CA THR A 420 11.66 2.36 -6.12
C THR A 420 11.83 2.97 -7.50
N PRO A 421 13.00 3.50 -7.90
CA PRO A 421 13.14 4.19 -9.18
C PRO A 421 12.75 3.21 -10.27
N GLN A 422 11.49 3.27 -10.69
CA GLN A 422 10.86 2.42 -11.67
C GLN A 422 10.66 3.37 -12.84
N PRO A 423 11.20 3.05 -14.02
CA PRO A 423 11.70 1.76 -14.46
C PRO A 423 13.24 1.58 -14.36
N CYS A 424 13.90 1.95 -13.28
CA CYS A 424 15.36 1.89 -13.15
C CYS A 424 15.92 0.60 -12.51
N LEU A 425 17.19 0.30 -12.81
CA LEU A 425 18.00 -0.72 -12.16
C LEU A 425 19.08 -0.08 -11.27
N ILE A 426 19.48 -0.80 -10.23
CA ILE A 426 20.43 -0.34 -9.20
C ILE A 426 21.47 -1.45 -8.93
N ALA A 427 22.73 -1.07 -8.71
CA ALA A 427 23.85 -2.02 -8.68
C ALA A 427 23.93 -2.80 -7.36
N GLU A 428 23.49 -2.18 -6.27
CA GLU A 428 23.59 -2.64 -4.89
C GLU A 428 22.79 -3.92 -4.64
N ARG A 429 21.79 -4.20 -5.49
CA ARG A 429 20.96 -5.41 -5.40
C ARG A 429 21.76 -6.70 -5.57
N LEU A 430 22.89 -6.68 -6.30
CA LEU A 430 23.72 -7.87 -6.44
C LEU A 430 24.36 -8.26 -5.11
N ASP A 431 25.02 -7.30 -4.45
CA ASP A 431 25.64 -7.52 -3.15
C ASP A 431 24.60 -7.86 -2.08
N PHE A 432 23.47 -7.17 -2.10
CA PHE A 432 22.33 -7.45 -1.21
C PHE A 432 21.80 -8.88 -1.37
N LYS A 433 21.56 -9.31 -2.62
CA LYS A 433 21.16 -10.69 -2.93
C LYS A 433 22.19 -11.70 -2.42
N ASN A 434 23.47 -11.46 -2.71
CA ASN A 434 24.56 -12.37 -2.33
C ASN A 434 24.66 -12.50 -0.80
N ALA A 435 24.49 -11.41 -0.07
CA ALA A 435 24.47 -11.43 1.39
C ALA A 435 23.30 -12.25 1.94
N ILE A 436 22.08 -12.09 1.41
CA ILE A 436 20.94 -12.91 1.84
C ILE A 436 21.20 -14.40 1.57
N LEU A 437 21.67 -14.75 0.36
CA LEU A 437 21.98 -16.13 0.01
C LEU A 437 23.04 -16.73 0.94
N SER A 438 24.13 -16.03 1.20
CA SER A 438 25.20 -16.53 2.06
C SER A 438 24.76 -16.72 3.52
N HIS A 439 23.90 -15.83 4.05
CA HIS A 439 23.49 -15.88 5.45
C HIS A 439 22.28 -16.78 5.71
N SER A 440 21.43 -17.01 4.71
CA SER A 440 20.26 -17.90 4.81
C SER A 440 20.63 -19.38 4.94
N GLY A 441 21.85 -19.76 4.55
CA GLY A 441 22.30 -21.15 4.51
C GLY A 441 21.48 -22.00 3.54
N VAL A 442 21.02 -21.40 2.45
CA VAL A 442 20.40 -22.09 1.31
C VAL A 442 21.50 -22.68 0.43
N GLU A 443 21.35 -23.95 0.06
CA GLU A 443 22.22 -24.57 -0.93
C GLU A 443 21.73 -24.19 -2.34
N VAL A 444 22.62 -23.56 -3.11
CA VAL A 444 22.33 -23.11 -4.48
C VAL A 444 23.00 -24.08 -5.46
N GLN A 445 22.19 -24.74 -6.27
CA GLN A 445 22.62 -25.65 -7.32
C GLN A 445 23.23 -24.89 -8.50
N THR A 446 24.26 -25.42 -9.13
CA THR A 446 24.80 -24.82 -10.36
C THR A 446 23.90 -25.14 -11.55
N ASN A 447 23.50 -24.14 -12.33
CA ASN A 447 22.69 -24.30 -13.54
C ASN A 447 21.36 -25.05 -13.30
N PRO A 448 20.45 -24.50 -12.48
CA PRO A 448 19.19 -25.14 -12.17
C PRO A 448 18.32 -25.29 -13.41
N THR A 449 17.63 -26.44 -13.52
CA THR A 449 16.76 -26.76 -14.66
C THR A 449 15.29 -26.88 -14.27
N ASP A 450 14.97 -26.79 -12.98
CA ASP A 450 13.59 -26.90 -12.51
C ASP A 450 12.71 -25.78 -13.08
N ILE A 451 11.49 -26.13 -13.46
CA ILE A 451 10.48 -25.19 -13.94
C ILE A 451 9.38 -25.11 -12.89
N ILE A 452 9.12 -23.92 -12.38
CA ILE A 452 8.10 -23.69 -11.37
C ILE A 452 7.05 -22.67 -11.84
N TYR A 453 5.80 -22.89 -11.45
CA TYR A 453 4.72 -21.93 -11.59
C TYR A 453 4.30 -21.44 -10.20
N ILE A 454 4.29 -20.13 -10.01
CA ILE A 454 3.85 -19.48 -8.78
C ILE A 454 2.34 -19.26 -8.84
N SER A 455 1.62 -20.12 -8.13
CA SER A 455 0.17 -20.10 -8.00
C SER A 455 -0.29 -18.85 -7.24
N ARG A 456 -1.43 -18.29 -7.69
CA ARG A 456 -2.14 -17.16 -7.07
C ARG A 456 -3.47 -17.56 -6.44
N ARG A 457 -3.75 -18.87 -6.32
CA ARG A 457 -5.01 -19.42 -5.77
C ARG A 457 -5.41 -18.89 -4.39
N ASP A 458 -4.47 -18.34 -3.63
CA ASP A 458 -4.63 -17.86 -2.26
C ASP A 458 -4.68 -16.34 -2.11
N THR A 459 -4.73 -15.61 -3.22
CA THR A 459 -4.94 -14.15 -3.21
C THR A 459 -6.24 -13.78 -3.89
N SER A 460 -6.98 -12.84 -3.29
CA SER A 460 -8.18 -12.24 -3.88
C SER A 460 -7.86 -11.21 -4.96
N ALA A 461 -6.62 -10.67 -4.99
CA ALA A 461 -6.22 -9.64 -5.93
C ALA A 461 -5.65 -10.21 -7.22
N ARG A 462 -6.06 -9.64 -8.37
CA ARG A 462 -5.60 -9.98 -9.72
C ARG A 462 -5.63 -11.49 -9.99
N ARG A 463 -6.78 -12.10 -9.67
CA ARG A 463 -7.00 -13.54 -9.81
C ARG A 463 -7.05 -13.93 -11.29
N ILE A 464 -6.32 -14.98 -11.66
CA ILE A 464 -6.44 -15.59 -13.00
C ILE A 464 -7.66 -16.53 -12.97
N CYS A 465 -8.74 -16.16 -13.65
CA CYS A 465 -10.02 -16.86 -13.59
C CYS A 465 -9.94 -18.32 -14.04
N ASN A 466 -9.08 -18.62 -15.02
CA ASN A 466 -8.83 -19.96 -15.56
C ASN A 466 -7.49 -20.57 -15.05
N GLU A 467 -7.06 -20.22 -13.83
CA GLU A 467 -5.80 -20.70 -13.26
C GLU A 467 -5.78 -22.22 -13.05
N ASN A 468 -6.93 -22.83 -12.76
CA ASN A 468 -7.02 -24.28 -12.57
C ASN A 468 -6.70 -25.04 -13.85
N GLU A 469 -7.25 -24.60 -14.97
CA GLU A 469 -6.97 -25.16 -16.30
C GLU A 469 -5.51 -24.91 -16.71
N LEU A 470 -4.97 -23.73 -16.38
CA LEU A 470 -3.55 -23.42 -16.60
C LEU A 470 -2.66 -24.39 -15.83
N ILE A 471 -2.90 -24.56 -14.53
CA ILE A 471 -2.14 -25.46 -13.64
C ILE A 471 -2.15 -26.89 -14.18
N LEU A 472 -3.33 -27.43 -14.49
CA LEU A 472 -3.45 -28.80 -15.04
C LEU A 472 -2.68 -28.96 -16.36
N SER A 473 -2.57 -27.90 -17.16
CA SER A 473 -1.84 -27.90 -18.42
C SER A 473 -0.32 -27.80 -18.21
N LEU A 474 0.13 -27.01 -17.23
CA LEU A 474 1.53 -26.88 -16.84
C LEU A 474 2.07 -28.15 -16.16
N GLU A 475 1.30 -28.80 -15.31
CA GLU A 475 1.68 -30.07 -14.66
C GLU A 475 1.97 -31.16 -15.70
N LYS A 476 1.17 -31.25 -16.77
CA LYS A 476 1.42 -32.17 -17.90
C LYS A 476 2.75 -31.91 -18.62
N LEU A 477 3.31 -30.71 -18.49
CA LEU A 477 4.62 -30.34 -19.02
C LEU A 477 5.75 -30.55 -18.01
N GLY A 478 5.46 -31.09 -16.83
CA GLY A 478 6.44 -31.30 -15.74
C GLY A 478 6.80 -30.03 -14.99
N VAL A 479 5.96 -28.99 -15.04
CA VAL A 479 6.12 -27.78 -14.24
C VAL A 479 5.65 -28.06 -12.81
N LYS A 480 6.46 -27.67 -11.82
CA LYS A 480 6.11 -27.77 -10.40
C LYS A 480 5.23 -26.59 -10.00
N ILE A 481 4.08 -26.86 -9.39
CA ILE A 481 3.14 -25.82 -8.94
C ILE A 481 3.49 -25.43 -7.52
N VAL A 482 3.65 -24.13 -7.27
CA VAL A 482 4.16 -23.60 -6.01
C VAL A 482 3.21 -22.55 -5.48
N GLN A 483 2.73 -22.76 -4.26
CA GLN A 483 2.05 -21.73 -3.49
C GLN A 483 3.02 -21.23 -2.41
N LEU A 484 3.26 -19.91 -2.35
CA LEU A 484 4.28 -19.35 -1.45
C LEU A 484 3.77 -19.16 -0.02
N THR A 485 2.46 -19.00 0.16
CA THR A 485 1.86 -18.87 1.50
C THR A 485 2.12 -20.11 2.31
N GLY A 486 2.57 -19.91 3.56
CA GLY A 486 2.94 -20.99 4.48
C GLY A 486 4.39 -21.45 4.35
N LEU A 487 5.11 -21.09 3.27
CA LEU A 487 6.54 -21.35 3.16
C LEU A 487 7.34 -20.30 3.94
N SER A 488 8.38 -20.75 4.64
CA SER A 488 9.37 -19.87 5.25
C SER A 488 10.13 -19.07 4.20
N VAL A 489 10.69 -17.91 4.58
CA VAL A 489 11.53 -17.11 3.68
C VAL A 489 12.67 -17.93 3.10
N LYS A 490 13.29 -18.80 3.90
CA LYS A 490 14.38 -19.68 3.46
C LYS A 490 13.93 -20.64 2.35
N GLU A 491 12.75 -21.24 2.49
CA GLU A 491 12.19 -22.13 1.47
C GLU A 491 11.89 -21.35 0.19
N GLN A 492 11.28 -20.17 0.29
CA GLN A 492 11.01 -19.32 -0.87
C GLN A 492 12.31 -18.95 -1.61
N ILE A 493 13.35 -18.50 -0.89
CA ILE A 493 14.67 -18.20 -1.47
C ILE A 493 15.22 -19.44 -2.19
N SER A 494 15.19 -20.60 -1.55
CA SER A 494 15.69 -21.86 -2.12
C SER A 494 14.98 -22.22 -3.44
N MET A 495 13.66 -22.08 -3.50
CA MET A 495 12.89 -22.41 -4.70
C MET A 495 13.26 -21.51 -5.88
N PHE A 496 13.38 -20.20 -5.67
CA PHE A 496 13.73 -19.28 -6.75
C PHE A 496 15.22 -19.35 -7.13
N ALA A 497 16.11 -19.53 -6.15
CA ALA A 497 17.54 -19.69 -6.41
C ALA A 497 17.86 -20.97 -7.18
N ASN A 498 17.03 -22.00 -7.05
CA ASN A 498 17.18 -23.31 -7.70
C ASN A 498 16.19 -23.55 -8.85
N ALA A 499 15.52 -22.52 -9.36
CA ALA A 499 14.66 -22.62 -10.54
C ALA A 499 15.41 -22.17 -11.81
N GLY A 500 15.29 -22.96 -12.88
CA GLY A 500 15.69 -22.59 -14.23
C GLY A 500 14.67 -21.66 -14.89
N LEU A 501 13.39 -21.98 -14.78
CA LEU A 501 12.29 -21.12 -15.26
C LEU A 501 11.27 -20.92 -14.14
N VAL A 502 10.94 -19.65 -13.86
CA VAL A 502 9.85 -19.26 -12.98
C VAL A 502 8.75 -18.64 -13.81
N ILE A 503 7.51 -19.09 -13.64
CA ILE A 503 6.33 -18.59 -14.32
C ILE A 503 5.38 -18.04 -13.26
N GLY A 504 4.79 -16.86 -13.45
CA GLY A 504 3.79 -16.36 -12.51
C GLY A 504 3.08 -15.10 -12.98
N GLY A 505 1.88 -14.87 -12.46
CA GLY A 505 1.15 -13.62 -12.66
C GLY A 505 1.70 -12.48 -11.79
N HIS A 506 1.62 -11.25 -12.29
CA HIS A 506 2.15 -10.06 -11.61
C HIS A 506 1.71 -9.93 -10.13
N GLY A 507 2.67 -9.83 -9.20
CA GLY A 507 2.39 -9.57 -7.79
C GLY A 507 3.61 -9.70 -6.86
N ALA A 508 3.38 -9.58 -5.55
CA ALA A 508 4.48 -9.49 -4.59
C ALA A 508 5.29 -10.79 -4.46
N GLY A 509 4.68 -11.97 -4.67
CA GLY A 509 5.35 -13.27 -4.55
C GLY A 509 6.51 -13.47 -5.54
N ILE A 510 6.39 -12.95 -6.76
CA ILE A 510 7.44 -13.04 -7.80
C ILE A 510 8.61 -12.09 -7.55
N SER A 511 8.57 -11.27 -6.48
CA SER A 511 9.72 -10.47 -6.03
C SER A 511 10.92 -11.33 -5.64
N ASN A 512 10.68 -12.59 -5.27
CA ASN A 512 11.73 -13.59 -5.05
C ASN A 512 12.58 -13.87 -6.30
N SER A 513 12.19 -13.37 -7.49
CA SER A 513 13.02 -13.39 -8.71
C SER A 513 14.39 -12.71 -8.53
N LEU A 514 14.55 -11.86 -7.50
CA LEU A 514 15.84 -11.36 -7.05
C LEU A 514 16.86 -12.48 -6.79
N PHE A 515 16.42 -13.65 -6.32
CA PHE A 515 17.30 -14.76 -5.95
C PHE A 515 17.65 -15.70 -7.11
N MET A 516 17.01 -15.54 -8.27
CA MET A 516 17.25 -16.38 -9.45
C MET A 516 18.68 -16.27 -9.96
N GLN A 517 19.15 -17.28 -10.67
CA GLN A 517 20.49 -17.28 -11.24
C GLN A 517 20.55 -16.56 -12.58
N LYS A 518 21.75 -16.14 -12.99
CA LYS A 518 21.98 -15.51 -14.29
C LYS A 518 21.61 -16.40 -15.49
N THR A 519 21.57 -17.72 -15.28
CA THR A 519 21.17 -18.72 -16.28
C THR A 519 19.67 -18.95 -16.30
N SER A 520 18.93 -18.46 -15.30
CA SER A 520 17.50 -18.65 -15.17
C SER A 520 16.70 -17.64 -16.00
N THR A 521 15.41 -17.93 -16.18
CA THR A 521 14.45 -17.08 -16.88
C THR A 521 13.20 -16.87 -16.03
N MET A 522 12.75 -15.62 -15.90
CA MET A 522 11.46 -15.26 -15.30
C MET A 522 10.46 -14.97 -16.41
N LEU A 523 9.38 -15.75 -16.51
CA LEU A 523 8.23 -15.49 -17.36
C LEU A 523 7.09 -14.87 -16.53
N GLU A 524 6.86 -13.58 -16.70
CA GLU A 524 5.76 -12.89 -16.05
C GLU A 524 4.52 -12.81 -16.96
N LEU A 525 3.38 -13.22 -16.43
CA LEU A 525 2.08 -13.07 -17.05
C LEU A 525 1.47 -11.74 -16.58
N ILE A 526 1.23 -10.82 -17.52
CA ILE A 526 0.81 -9.44 -17.26
C ILE A 526 -0.63 -9.24 -17.73
N GLN A 527 -1.48 -8.73 -16.83
CA GLN A 527 -2.80 -8.23 -17.18
C GLN A 527 -2.64 -6.88 -17.89
N ALA A 528 -3.08 -6.74 -19.14
CA ALA A 528 -2.81 -5.56 -19.96
C ALA A 528 -3.46 -4.27 -19.42
N SER A 529 -4.52 -4.38 -18.62
CA SER A 529 -5.18 -3.29 -17.91
C SER A 529 -4.41 -2.83 -16.66
N TYR A 530 -3.50 -3.65 -16.13
CA TYR A 530 -2.65 -3.35 -14.96
C TYR A 530 -1.17 -3.65 -15.25
N GLN A 531 -0.42 -2.63 -15.66
CA GLN A 531 0.99 -2.76 -16.03
C GLN A 531 1.91 -2.18 -14.95
N ASN A 532 2.83 -3.01 -14.43
CA ASN A 532 3.77 -2.61 -13.38
C ASN A 532 5.09 -3.37 -13.52
N VAL A 533 6.22 -2.67 -13.37
CA VAL A 533 7.56 -3.20 -13.64
C VAL A 533 8.35 -3.59 -12.39
N GLY A 534 7.78 -3.45 -11.20
CA GLY A 534 8.48 -3.72 -9.94
C GLY A 534 9.17 -5.08 -9.91
N PRO A 535 8.43 -6.19 -10.08
CA PRO A 535 9.01 -7.54 -10.11
C PRO A 535 10.03 -7.78 -11.22
N MET A 536 9.79 -7.23 -12.42
CA MET A 536 10.73 -7.29 -13.55
C MET A 536 12.14 -6.82 -13.14
N ARG A 537 12.23 -5.71 -12.40
CA ARG A 537 13.53 -5.14 -12.00
C ARG A 537 14.31 -6.05 -11.07
N LEU A 538 13.63 -6.84 -10.24
CA LEU A 538 14.29 -7.80 -9.35
C LEU A 538 14.86 -8.98 -10.13
N ALA A 539 14.12 -9.49 -11.12
CA ALA A 539 14.63 -10.52 -12.03
C ALA A 539 15.85 -10.04 -12.82
N GLN A 540 15.82 -8.83 -13.40
CA GLN A 540 16.97 -8.30 -14.13
C GLN A 540 18.16 -8.01 -13.22
N SER A 541 17.94 -7.49 -12.01
CA SER A 541 19.01 -7.23 -11.04
C SER A 541 19.73 -8.52 -10.61
N SER A 542 19.01 -9.65 -10.60
CA SER A 542 19.59 -10.97 -10.32
C SER A 542 20.52 -11.46 -11.45
N GLY A 543 20.37 -10.91 -12.66
CA GLY A 543 21.01 -11.32 -13.91
C GLY A 543 20.18 -12.32 -14.73
N ALA A 544 19.00 -12.72 -14.24
CA ALA A 544 18.10 -13.62 -14.95
C ALA A 544 17.54 -12.95 -16.22
N GLN A 545 17.17 -13.76 -17.21
CA GLN A 545 16.42 -13.25 -18.36
C GLN A 545 14.99 -12.94 -17.91
N TYR A 546 14.53 -11.71 -18.12
CA TYR A 546 13.12 -11.36 -17.92
C TYR A 546 12.35 -11.51 -19.22
N VAL A 547 11.18 -12.14 -19.14
CA VAL A 547 10.26 -12.38 -20.24
C VAL A 547 8.86 -12.02 -19.81
N SER A 548 8.12 -11.31 -20.65
CA SER A 548 6.75 -10.86 -20.36
C SER A 548 5.77 -11.31 -21.43
N MET A 549 4.54 -11.58 -21.01
CA MET A 549 3.41 -11.93 -21.88
C MET A 549 2.18 -11.15 -21.42
N LEU A 550 1.61 -10.33 -22.31
CA LEU A 550 0.43 -9.52 -22.02
C LEU A 550 -0.85 -10.27 -22.38
N PHE A 551 -1.86 -10.15 -21.52
CA PHE A 551 -3.18 -10.72 -21.70
C PHE A 551 -4.25 -9.64 -21.56
N PHE A 552 -5.20 -9.62 -22.50
CA PHE A 552 -6.14 -8.51 -22.69
C PHE A 552 -7.57 -8.80 -22.23
N GLN A 553 -7.83 -10.02 -21.76
CA GLN A 553 -9.16 -10.42 -21.33
C GLN A 553 -9.29 -10.22 -19.82
N ASP A 554 -9.96 -9.14 -19.43
CA ASP A 554 -10.35 -8.88 -18.05
C ASP A 554 -11.55 -9.75 -17.63
N GLY A 555 -11.65 -10.02 -16.33
CA GLY A 555 -12.78 -10.66 -15.66
C GLY A 555 -13.54 -9.66 -14.80
N GLU A 556 -14.28 -10.15 -13.81
CA GLU A 556 -14.95 -9.30 -12.82
C GLU A 556 -13.94 -8.68 -11.83
N GLY A 557 -14.13 -7.41 -11.48
CA GLY A 557 -13.21 -6.69 -10.59
C GLY A 557 -11.81 -6.54 -11.21
N ASP A 558 -10.78 -6.94 -10.46
CA ASP A 558 -9.39 -6.95 -10.94
C ASP A 558 -8.94 -8.30 -11.51
N SER A 559 -9.86 -9.27 -11.68
CA SER A 559 -9.56 -10.59 -12.22
C SER A 559 -9.37 -10.58 -13.75
N TRP A 560 -8.80 -11.65 -14.30
CA TRP A 560 -8.42 -11.72 -15.72
C TRP A 560 -8.20 -13.16 -16.20
N TYR A 561 -8.04 -13.33 -17.52
CA TYR A 561 -7.85 -14.64 -18.16
C TYR A 561 -6.53 -14.72 -18.91
N VAL A 562 -5.99 -15.93 -19.00
CA VAL A 562 -4.80 -16.22 -19.80
C VAL A 562 -5.09 -17.18 -20.96
N ASP A 563 -4.43 -16.97 -22.09
CA ASP A 563 -4.32 -17.98 -23.15
C ASP A 563 -3.33 -19.07 -22.71
N ILE A 564 -3.88 -20.20 -22.26
CA ILE A 564 -3.12 -21.35 -21.74
C ILE A 564 -2.23 -21.97 -22.82
N ASP A 565 -2.72 -22.06 -24.06
CA ASP A 565 -1.95 -22.66 -25.16
C ASP A 565 -0.71 -21.82 -25.46
N ARG A 566 -0.82 -20.49 -25.40
CA ARG A 566 0.31 -19.59 -25.57
C ARG A 566 1.36 -19.78 -24.48
N VAL A 567 0.96 -19.87 -23.21
CA VAL A 567 1.89 -20.16 -22.11
C VAL A 567 2.55 -21.54 -22.31
N CYS A 568 1.77 -22.57 -22.62
CA CYS A 568 2.28 -23.93 -22.84
C CYS A 568 3.24 -24.02 -24.04
N ARG A 569 2.99 -23.28 -25.13
CA ARG A 569 3.91 -23.19 -26.29
C ARG A 569 5.27 -22.63 -25.86
N TYR A 570 5.28 -21.55 -25.07
CA TYR A 570 6.51 -20.98 -24.56
C TYR A 570 7.29 -21.98 -23.68
N VAL A 571 6.61 -22.65 -22.75
CA VAL A 571 7.25 -23.65 -21.88
C VAL A 571 7.87 -24.80 -22.68
N LYS A 572 7.17 -25.31 -23.70
CA LYS A 572 7.72 -26.36 -24.59
C LYS A 572 8.97 -25.86 -25.33
N LYS A 573 8.96 -24.63 -25.83
CA LYS A 573 10.12 -24.02 -26.50
C LYS A 573 11.31 -23.90 -25.53
N TYR A 574 11.06 -23.42 -24.31
CA TYR A 574 12.09 -23.28 -23.28
C TYR A 574 12.76 -24.62 -22.96
N LYS A 575 12.00 -25.71 -22.80
CA LYS A 575 12.56 -27.05 -22.50
C LYS A 575 13.43 -27.64 -23.63
N ASN A 576 13.30 -27.13 -24.85
CA ASN A 576 14.05 -27.59 -26.02
C ASN A 576 15.26 -26.69 -26.33
N SER A 577 15.45 -25.60 -25.58
CA SER A 577 16.56 -24.64 -25.70
C SER A 577 17.66 -25.01 -24.72
#